data_AF-A0A3D2XJ03-F1
#
_entry.id   AF-A0A3D2XJ03-F1
#
_cell.length_a   1.000
_cell.length_b   1.000
_cell.length_c   1.000
_cell.angle_alpha   90.00
_cell.angle_beta   90.00
_cell.angle_gamma   90.00
#
_symmetry.space_group_name_H-M   'P 1'
#
loop_
_entity.id
_entity.type
_entity.pdbx_description
1 polymer ?
#
loop_
_entity_poly.entity_id
_entity_poly.type
_entity_poly.pdbx_seq_one_letter_code
_entity_poly.pdbx_strand_id
1 'polypeptide(L)'
;MQQQTKNIFQWLLRIIAAVMMLQTLYFKFSGSEESVYIFTQMGIEPWGRYATGIAELIAALLILYKPAISIGAILTLGIMSGAIFSHLFVLGIAVKNDHGLLFTYAITVWVAASILLWLNRYQLRFFFQQIFLNKQG
;
A
#
# COMPACT_ATOMS: atom_id res chain seq x y z
N MET A 1 -7.44 -28.18 9.08
CA MET A 1 -7.69 -26.94 9.85
C MET A 1 -6.59 -25.88 9.69
N GLN A 2 -5.30 -26.19 9.86
CA GLN A 2 -4.21 -25.20 9.80
C GLN A 2 -4.03 -24.50 8.42
N GLN A 3 -4.36 -25.14 7.29
CA GLN A 3 -4.28 -24.51 5.97
C GLN A 3 -5.40 -23.49 5.72
N GLN A 4 -6.60 -23.76 6.25
CA GLN A 4 -7.77 -22.89 6.09
C GLN A 4 -7.65 -21.60 6.90
N THR A 5 -7.11 -21.68 8.13
CA THR A 5 -6.87 -20.50 8.97
C THR A 5 -5.82 -19.56 8.36
N LYS A 6 -4.75 -20.11 7.77
CA LYS A 6 -3.76 -19.32 7.01
C LYS A 6 -4.39 -18.58 5.83
N ASN A 7 -5.32 -19.21 5.13
CA ASN A 7 -6.01 -18.61 3.98
C ASN A 7 -6.96 -17.48 4.39
N ILE A 8 -7.73 -17.64 5.47
CA ILE A 8 -8.65 -16.59 5.97
C ILE A 8 -7.86 -15.39 6.50
N PHE A 9 -6.83 -15.64 7.31
CA PHE A 9 -6.00 -14.56 7.86
C PHE A 9 -5.33 -13.72 6.78
N GLN A 10 -4.72 -14.37 5.77
CA GLN A 10 -4.16 -13.65 4.62
C GLN A 10 -5.23 -12.88 3.85
N TRP A 11 -6.41 -13.47 3.65
CA TRP A 11 -7.50 -12.79 2.96
C TRP A 11 -7.93 -11.53 3.71
N LEU A 12 -8.09 -11.58 5.03
CA LEU A 12 -8.42 -10.42 5.86
C LEU A 12 -7.37 -9.32 5.73
N LEU A 13 -6.08 -9.64 5.85
CA LEU A 13 -5.01 -8.65 5.69
C LEU A 13 -5.04 -7.96 4.33
N ARG A 14 -5.36 -8.71 3.26
CA ARG A 14 -5.46 -8.17 1.89
C ARG A 14 -6.64 -7.21 1.76
N ILE A 15 -7.80 -7.59 2.31
CA ILE A 15 -8.98 -6.73 2.28
C ILE A 15 -8.75 -5.46 3.11
N ILE A 16 -8.20 -5.58 4.32
CA ILE A 16 -7.89 -4.42 5.18
C ILE A 16 -6.96 -3.45 4.44
N ALA A 17 -5.81 -3.95 3.93
CA ALA A 17 -4.87 -3.10 3.20
C ALA A 17 -5.52 -2.44 1.98
N ALA A 18 -6.23 -3.22 1.14
CA ALA A 18 -6.85 -2.69 -0.08
C ALA A 18 -7.94 -1.67 0.23
N VAL A 19 -8.84 -1.93 1.18
CA VAL A 19 -9.92 -1.01 1.53
C VAL A 19 -9.37 0.31 2.07
N MET A 20 -8.39 0.26 2.97
CA MET A 20 -7.79 1.47 3.53
C MET A 20 -7.10 2.31 2.44
N MET A 21 -6.36 1.67 1.53
CA MET A 21 -5.75 2.37 0.39
C MET A 21 -6.80 2.95 -0.55
N LEU A 22 -7.83 2.19 -0.92
CA LEU A 22 -8.92 2.67 -1.78
C LEU A 22 -9.69 3.84 -1.15
N GLN A 23 -9.86 3.84 0.17
CA GLN A 23 -10.46 4.94 0.90
C GLN A 23 -9.60 6.21 0.79
N THR A 24 -8.27 6.11 0.93
CA THR A 24 -7.39 7.28 0.77
C THR A 24 -7.36 7.80 -0.67
N LEU A 25 -7.52 6.92 -1.67
CA LEU A 25 -7.62 7.32 -3.08
C LEU A 25 -8.78 8.27 -3.35
N TYR A 26 -9.93 8.05 -2.72
CA TYR A 26 -11.09 8.93 -2.90
C TYR A 26 -10.72 10.39 -2.59
N PHE A 27 -10.04 10.63 -1.46
CA PHE A 27 -9.59 11.96 -1.05
C PHE A 27 -8.50 12.52 -1.95
N LYS A 28 -7.59 11.66 -2.46
CA LYS A 28 -6.55 12.05 -3.42
C LYS A 28 -7.12 12.45 -4.77
N PHE A 29 -7.99 11.64 -5.37
CA PHE A 29 -8.50 11.93 -6.71
C PHE A 29 -9.60 12.98 -6.75
N SER A 30 -10.40 13.10 -5.69
CA SER A 30 -11.37 14.19 -5.55
C SER A 30 -10.72 15.57 -5.33
N GLY A 31 -9.45 15.61 -4.92
CA GLY A 31 -8.77 16.86 -4.60
C GLY A 31 -9.33 17.52 -3.32
N SER A 32 -9.74 16.72 -2.34
CA SER A 32 -10.19 17.21 -1.03
C SER A 32 -9.17 18.18 -0.41
N GLU A 33 -9.65 19.17 0.35
CA GLU A 33 -8.80 20.23 0.93
C GLU A 33 -7.66 19.67 1.79
N GLU A 34 -7.94 18.62 2.57
CA GLU A 34 -6.93 17.95 3.39
C GLU A 34 -5.84 17.29 2.53
N SER A 35 -6.24 16.62 1.45
CA SER A 35 -5.30 15.97 0.53
C SER A 35 -4.43 16.99 -0.19
N VAL A 36 -5.03 18.05 -0.75
CA VAL A 36 -4.28 19.14 -1.39
C VAL A 36 -3.31 19.77 -0.38
N TYR A 37 -3.76 20.05 0.84
CA TYR A 37 -2.92 20.58 1.91
C TYR A 37 -1.70 19.70 2.18
N ILE A 38 -1.88 18.38 2.36
CA ILE A 38 -0.80 17.42 2.62
C ILE A 38 0.27 17.48 1.52
N PHE A 39 -0.15 17.40 0.25
CA PHE A 39 0.80 17.39 -0.86
C PHE A 39 1.42 18.76 -1.14
N THR A 40 0.73 19.86 -0.82
CA THR A 40 1.30 21.21 -0.83
C THR A 40 2.36 21.39 0.25
N GLN A 41 2.14 20.90 1.48
CA GLN A 41 3.15 20.95 2.55
C GLN A 41 4.41 20.16 2.18
N MET A 42 4.26 19.04 1.46
CA MET A 42 5.39 18.28 0.92
C MET A 42 6.04 18.91 -0.31
N GLY A 43 5.49 20.00 -0.87
CA GLY A 43 6.04 20.69 -2.04
C GLY A 43 5.92 19.92 -3.36
N ILE A 44 5.04 18.92 -3.43
CA ILE A 44 4.91 18.02 -4.59
C ILE A 44 3.50 18.01 -5.21
N GLU A 45 2.61 18.89 -4.79
CA GLU A 45 1.29 19.06 -5.42
C GLU A 45 1.40 19.66 -6.83
N PRO A 46 0.64 19.20 -7.85
CA PRO A 46 -0.34 18.10 -7.85
C PRO A 46 0.22 16.72 -8.17
N TRP A 47 1.45 16.66 -8.68
CA TRP A 47 2.03 15.46 -9.24
C TRP A 47 2.18 14.35 -8.21
N GLY A 48 2.64 14.67 -7.00
CA GLY A 48 2.77 13.73 -5.90
C GLY A 48 1.43 13.11 -5.48
N ARG A 49 0.35 13.90 -5.48
CA ARG A 49 -0.99 13.42 -5.14
C ARG A 49 -1.49 12.39 -6.14
N TYR A 50 -1.43 12.73 -7.43
CA TYR A 50 -1.87 11.82 -8.48
C TYR A 50 -0.94 10.61 -8.65
N ALA A 51 0.38 10.81 -8.60
CA ALA A 51 1.36 9.72 -8.74
C ALA A 51 1.23 8.71 -7.60
N THR A 52 1.16 9.15 -6.35
CA THR A 52 0.96 8.24 -5.21
C THR A 52 -0.43 7.60 -5.24
N GLY A 53 -1.47 8.33 -5.65
CA GLY A 53 -2.80 7.75 -5.82
C GLY A 53 -2.84 6.63 -6.88
N ILE A 54 -2.22 6.83 -8.04
CA ILE A 54 -2.15 5.79 -9.08
C ILE A 54 -1.34 4.59 -8.57
N ALA A 55 -0.21 4.83 -7.89
CA ALA A 55 0.62 3.78 -7.32
C ALA A 55 -0.13 2.97 -6.25
N GLU A 56 -0.91 3.63 -5.38
CA GLU A 56 -1.77 2.99 -4.39
C GLU A 56 -2.88 2.16 -5.03
N LEU A 57 -3.51 2.66 -6.10
CA LEU A 57 -4.52 1.89 -6.83
C LEU A 57 -3.93 0.60 -7.40
N ILE A 58 -2.77 0.70 -8.06
CA ILE A 58 -2.07 -0.47 -8.61
C ILE A 58 -1.71 -1.45 -7.49
N ALA A 59 -1.15 -0.96 -6.38
CA ALA A 59 -0.77 -1.78 -5.24
C ALA A 59 -1.97 -2.52 -4.62
N ALA A 60 -3.10 -1.84 -4.45
CA ALA A 60 -4.34 -2.43 -3.94
C ALA A 60 -4.85 -3.54 -4.88
N LEU A 61 -4.87 -3.30 -6.19
CA LEU A 61 -5.28 -4.30 -7.19
C LEU A 61 -4.35 -5.52 -7.18
N LEU A 62 -3.03 -5.31 -7.09
CA LEU A 62 -2.05 -6.40 -7.03
C LEU A 62 -2.18 -7.22 -5.75
N ILE A 63 -2.44 -6.60 -4.59
CA ILE A 63 -2.71 -7.30 -3.34
C ILE A 63 -3.98 -8.16 -3.45
N LEU A 64 -5.01 -7.68 -4.15
CA LEU A 64 -6.26 -8.43 -4.38
C LEU A 64 -6.12 -9.54 -5.44
N TYR A 65 -5.13 -9.46 -6.32
CA TYR A 65 -4.82 -10.50 -7.29
C TYR A 65 -3.88 -11.56 -6.70
N LYS A 66 -4.41 -12.75 -6.38
CA LYS A 66 -3.67 -13.82 -5.66
C LYS A 66 -2.27 -14.13 -6.22
N PRO A 67 -2.04 -14.19 -7.54
CA PRO A 67 -0.71 -14.48 -8.10
C PRO A 67 0.31 -13.36 -7.92
N ALA A 68 -0.11 -12.14 -7.58
CA ALA A 68 0.76 -10.96 -7.50
C ALA A 68 0.83 -10.34 -6.10
N ILE A 69 0.41 -11.07 -5.05
CA ILE A 69 0.36 -10.55 -3.67
C ILE A 69 1.71 -9.98 -3.25
N SER A 70 2.80 -10.69 -3.53
CA SER A 70 4.14 -10.23 -3.10
C SER A 70 4.62 -8.98 -3.82
N ILE A 71 4.25 -8.81 -5.09
CA ILE A 71 4.58 -7.60 -5.86
C ILE A 71 3.76 -6.42 -5.31
N GLY A 72 2.45 -6.62 -5.11
CA GLY A 72 1.58 -5.62 -4.50
C GLY A 72 2.02 -5.23 -3.09
N ALA A 73 2.47 -6.20 -2.29
CA ALA A 73 2.98 -5.96 -0.94
C ALA A 73 4.28 -5.14 -0.93
N ILE A 74 5.23 -5.42 -1.84
CA ILE A 74 6.45 -4.61 -1.98
C ILE A 74 6.10 -3.17 -2.36
N LEU A 75 5.23 -2.99 -3.34
CA LEU A 75 4.81 -1.65 -3.77
C LEU A 75 4.11 -0.89 -2.63
N THR A 76 3.23 -1.57 -1.90
CA THR A 76 2.54 -1.03 -0.72
C THR A 76 3.54 -0.60 0.36
N LEU A 77 4.56 -1.42 0.66
CA LEU A 77 5.59 -1.06 1.63
C LEU A 77 6.36 0.18 1.21
N GLY A 78 6.73 0.30 -0.06
CA GLY A 78 7.42 1.49 -0.57
C GLY A 78 6.59 2.76 -0.39
N ILE A 79 5.32 2.72 -0.81
CA ILE A 79 4.40 3.85 -0.71
C ILE A 79 4.16 4.23 0.75
N MET A 80 3.81 3.26 1.60
CA MET A 80 3.51 3.51 3.02
C MET A 80 4.75 3.98 3.78
N SER A 81 5.96 3.53 3.41
CA SER A 81 7.19 4.09 4.00
C SER A 81 7.36 5.57 3.65
N GLY A 82 7.04 5.97 2.41
CA GLY A 82 7.01 7.37 2.01
C GLY A 82 6.00 8.20 2.82
N ALA A 83 4.79 7.67 3.02
CA ALA A 83 3.78 8.31 3.86
C ALA A 83 4.19 8.40 5.34
N ILE A 84 4.78 7.35 5.91
CA ILE A 84 5.28 7.34 7.29
C ILE A 84 6.39 8.40 7.43
N PHE A 85 7.34 8.46 6.50
CA PHE A 85 8.42 9.44 6.55
C PHE A 85 7.92 10.86 6.35
N SER A 86 6.93 11.12 5.49
CA SER A 86 6.35 12.46 5.39
C SER A 86 5.69 12.89 6.69
N HIS A 87 5.00 12.00 7.41
CA HIS A 87 4.48 12.28 8.75
C HIS A 87 5.58 12.53 9.79
N LEU A 88 6.65 11.75 9.79
CA LEU A 88 7.73 11.90 10.78
C LEU A 88 8.58 13.16 10.56
N PHE A 89 8.79 13.59 9.32
CA PHE A 89 9.73 14.66 8.99
C PHE A 89 9.08 15.97 8.53
N VAL A 90 7.85 15.95 8.00
CA VAL A 90 7.24 17.13 7.35
C VAL A 90 5.88 17.49 7.95
N LEU A 91 4.96 16.53 8.06
CA LEU A 91 3.56 16.79 8.39
C LEU A 91 3.26 16.77 9.89
N GLY A 92 4.03 16.00 10.66
CA GLY A 92 3.67 15.61 12.02
C GLY A 92 2.68 14.43 12.04
N ILE A 93 2.43 13.90 13.23
CA ILE A 93 1.55 12.72 13.40
C ILE A 93 0.10 13.06 13.10
N ALA A 94 -0.40 14.20 13.60
CA ALA A 94 -1.76 14.65 13.38
C ALA A 94 -1.78 15.81 12.37
N VAL A 95 -2.65 15.71 11.37
CA VAL A 95 -2.80 16.67 10.27
C VAL A 95 -4.25 17.16 10.27
N LYS A 96 -4.48 18.46 10.17
CA LYS A 96 -5.84 19.05 10.02
C LYS A 96 -6.89 18.52 11.03
N ASN A 97 -6.48 18.27 12.28
CA ASN A 97 -7.31 17.69 13.34
C ASN A 97 -7.80 16.25 13.07
N ASP A 98 -7.08 15.47 12.27
CA ASP A 98 -7.36 14.04 12.02
C ASP A 98 -7.03 13.14 13.23
N HIS A 99 -6.47 13.70 14.30
CA HIS A 99 -6.04 12.98 15.51
C HIS A 99 -5.05 11.82 15.24
N GLY A 100 -4.27 11.89 14.16
CA GLY A 100 -3.29 10.87 13.79
C GLY A 100 -3.87 9.70 13.00
N LEU A 101 -5.07 9.86 12.43
CA LEU A 101 -5.76 8.85 11.64
C LEU A 101 -4.92 8.41 10.43
N LEU A 102 -4.40 9.35 9.64
CA LEU A 102 -3.65 9.04 8.41
C LEU A 102 -2.33 8.33 8.72
N PHE A 103 -1.63 8.75 9.79
CA PHE A 103 -0.42 8.09 10.25
C PHE A 103 -0.71 6.65 10.71
N THR A 104 -1.79 6.47 11.48
CA THR A 104 -2.23 5.14 11.93
C THR A 104 -2.55 4.25 10.74
N TYR A 105 -3.24 4.78 9.73
CA TYR A 105 -3.53 4.04 8.49
C TYR A 105 -2.27 3.58 7.79
N ALA A 106 -1.29 4.48 7.62
CA ALA A 106 -0.03 4.15 6.98
C ALA A 106 0.69 3.01 7.71
N ILE A 107 0.75 3.05 9.04
CA ILE A 107 1.36 1.99 9.86
C ILE A 107 0.58 0.67 9.76
N THR A 108 -0.75 0.70 9.88
CA THR A 108 -1.59 -0.51 9.77
C THR A 108 -1.39 -1.20 8.42
N VAL A 109 -1.43 -0.44 7.33
CA VAL A 109 -1.24 -0.98 5.98
C VAL A 109 0.20 -1.47 5.79
N TRP A 110 1.19 -0.76 6.31
CA TRP A 110 2.60 -1.18 6.25
C TRP A 110 2.85 -2.51 6.97
N VAL A 111 2.27 -2.69 8.17
CA VAL A 111 2.36 -3.94 8.92
C VAL A 111 1.64 -5.07 8.18
N ALA A 112 0.43 -4.82 7.67
CA ALA A 112 -0.31 -5.81 6.89
C ALA A 112 0.48 -6.25 5.65
N ALA A 113 1.06 -5.30 4.90
CA ALA A 113 1.90 -5.57 3.74
C ALA A 113 3.18 -6.34 4.11
N SER A 114 3.82 -6.04 5.24
CA SER A 114 4.98 -6.79 5.74
C SER A 114 4.63 -8.25 6.02
N ILE A 115 3.51 -8.49 6.69
CA ILE A 115 3.04 -9.85 6.97
C ILE A 115 2.68 -10.57 5.67
N LEU A 116 1.99 -9.91 4.74
CA LEU A 116 1.63 -10.49 3.45
C LEU A 116 2.84 -10.86 2.61
N LEU A 117 3.85 -9.99 2.56
CA LEU A 117 5.11 -10.25 1.87
C LEU A 117 5.83 -11.44 2.49
N TRP A 118 5.91 -11.49 3.82
CA TRP A 118 6.52 -12.63 4.51
C TRP A 118 5.80 -13.94 4.20
N LEU A 119 4.47 -13.95 4.22
CA LEU A 119 3.68 -15.16 3.96
C LEU A 119 3.72 -15.60 2.49
N ASN A 120 3.88 -14.66 1.55
CA ASN A 120 3.84 -14.94 0.11
C ASN A 120 5.21 -14.83 -0.58
N ARG A 121 6.31 -14.69 0.18
CA ARG A 121 7.70 -14.53 -0.30
C ARG A 121 8.13 -15.51 -1.39
N TYR A 122 7.57 -16.72 -1.42
CA TYR A 122 7.87 -17.73 -2.45
C TYR A 122 7.24 -17.42 -3.82
N GLN A 123 6.15 -16.63 -3.87
CA GLN A 123 5.55 -16.18 -5.14
C GLN A 123 6.54 -15.36 -5.98
N LEU A 124 7.43 -14.60 -5.34
CA LEU A 124 8.46 -13.84 -6.04
C LEU A 124 9.38 -14.77 -6.83
N ARG A 125 9.87 -15.83 -6.19
CA ARG A 125 10.77 -16.79 -6.84
C ARG A 125 10.11 -17.44 -8.05
N PHE A 126 8.84 -17.82 -7.92
CA PHE A 126 8.09 -18.42 -9.02
C PHE A 126 7.86 -17.45 -10.20
N PHE A 127 7.50 -16.20 -9.90
CA PHE A 127 7.32 -15.16 -10.92
C PHE A 127 8.64 -14.86 -11.67
N PHE A 128 9.74 -14.71 -10.94
CA PHE A 128 11.08 -14.54 -11.52
C PHE A 128 11.47 -15.75 -12.39
N GLN A 129 11.22 -16.97 -11.93
CA GLN A 129 11.52 -18.17 -12.73
C GLN A 129 10.73 -18.22 -14.05
N GLN A 130 9.43 -17.91 -14.03
CA GLN A 130 8.63 -17.92 -15.25
C GLN A 130 9.08 -16.87 -16.27
N ILE A 131 9.41 -15.66 -15.83
CA ILE A 131 9.80 -14.57 -16.74
C ILE A 131 11.17 -14.81 -17.36
N PHE A 132 12.13 -15.29 -16.56
CA PHE A 132 13.54 -15.34 -16.97
C PHE A 132 14.00 -16.71 -17.46
N LEU A 133 13.44 -17.82 -16.95
CA LEU A 133 13.91 -19.17 -17.27
C LEU A 133 13.05 -19.89 -18.32
N ASN A 134 11.81 -19.45 -18.56
CA ASN A 134 10.92 -20.08 -19.55
C ASN A 134 11.15 -19.59 -21.00
N LYS A 135 12.28 -18.95 -21.28
CA LYS A 135 12.69 -18.53 -22.65
C LYS A 135 13.64 -19.51 -23.35
N GLN A 136 13.87 -20.70 -22.79
CA GLN A 136 14.83 -21.69 -23.33
C GLN A 136 14.19 -23.03 -23.74
N GLY A 137 12.87 -23.06 -24.01
CA GLY A 137 12.16 -24.24 -24.50
C GLY A 137 11.73 -24.10 -25.95
#